data_AF-A0A4E0RJI1-F1
#
_entry.id   AF-A0A4E0RJI1-F1
#
_cell.length_a   1.000
_cell.length_b   1.000
_cell.length_c   1.000
_cell.angle_alpha   90.00
_cell.angle_beta   90.00
_cell.angle_gamma   90.00
#
_symmetry.space_group_name_H-M   'P 1'
#
loop_
_entity.id
_entity.type
_entity.pdbx_description
1 polymer ?
#
loop_
_entity_poly.entity_id
_entity_poly.type
_entity_poly.pdbx_seq_one_letter_code
_entity_poly.pdbx_strand_id
1 'polypeptide(L)'
;MNSLKLGRTGYGFILSEKGIFIAHPIGDYVKNHQTIFNLAESYHDDALRRLAEKAIDGESGAIDYIDQVTGQNAWIFYQFIPSTHWSMGVVFFKDVLETSSLQRQLIWICIATIVFLILLASLLFRADKGDRPSLWKVVSFSTILLIVGIGFLWYITQTAPFHKEPSSTMIVDKVGLQQFISSQQSSSKEPNFYVPTGVFIESLEFWGTNNVNFSGYIWQKYTDGIHNGLSRGFILPEAKSAQIIESYYLKKNNTEIIGWHFQATVRHQFNYTKYPFDKRELNLRISHKDFDKNVILTPDLDAYGVTNPTACPGIKRQIVLSGWLALKSFFYYHSHNEDTNLGIDDYVGHSNFSHFHFTILLKREFLEPFINNILPLVIAGAILFALQMWLGKTTTFLRTLSGIFFALLLAHIRLRSAITTPEIIYIEWFYLVIYSSILIIIISYFMFEYKINLGYYRTGLIPKLLFWPTILVSWFVITVVIFYV
;
A
#
# COMPACT_ATOMS: atom_id res chain seq x y z
N MET A 1 34.49 2.96 8.47
CA MET A 1 33.26 2.80 7.66
C MET A 1 32.27 3.98 7.76
N ASN A 2 32.57 5.08 8.48
CA ASN A 2 31.69 6.27 8.55
C ASN A 2 31.46 6.98 7.20
N SER A 3 32.13 6.55 6.11
CA SER A 3 32.02 7.13 4.77
C SER A 3 31.16 6.32 3.78
N LEU A 4 30.83 5.06 4.04
CA LEU A 4 29.98 4.26 3.14
C LEU A 4 28.51 4.43 3.53
N LYS A 5 27.93 5.59 3.20
CA LYS A 5 26.51 5.88 3.45
C LYS A 5 25.64 5.22 2.38
N LEU A 6 25.24 3.96 2.59
CA LEU A 6 24.18 3.29 1.80
C LEU A 6 22.77 3.87 2.08
N GLY A 7 22.66 4.79 3.04
CA GLY A 7 21.46 5.60 3.29
C GLY A 7 20.27 4.77 3.78
N ARG A 8 19.06 5.17 3.36
CA ARG A 8 17.76 4.53 3.68
C ARG A 8 17.44 3.28 2.82
N THR A 9 18.42 2.80 2.05
CA THR A 9 18.20 1.82 0.96
C THR A 9 18.79 0.43 1.26
N GLY A 10 19.52 0.32 2.37
CA GLY A 10 20.26 -0.89 2.72
C GLY A 10 21.32 -0.63 3.78
N TYR A 11 22.16 -1.63 4.06
CA TYR A 11 23.29 -1.49 4.97
C TYR A 11 24.47 -2.37 4.54
N GLY A 12 25.67 -2.00 4.98
CA GLY A 12 26.89 -2.77 4.71
C GLY A 12 27.42 -3.43 5.99
N PHE A 13 27.98 -4.62 5.86
CA PHE A 13 28.68 -5.32 6.92
C PHE A 13 30.01 -5.91 6.40
N ILE A 14 30.91 -6.26 7.32
CA ILE A 14 32.19 -6.92 7.02
C ILE A 14 32.33 -8.13 7.94
N LEU A 15 32.69 -9.25 7.34
CA LEU A 15 32.99 -10.52 8.00
C LEU A 15 34.50 -10.80 7.97
N SER A 16 35.01 -11.38 9.04
CA SER A 16 36.35 -11.96 9.07
C SER A 16 36.40 -13.28 8.29
N GLU A 17 37.61 -13.82 8.10
CA GLU A 17 37.86 -15.17 7.56
C GLU A 17 37.12 -16.27 8.34
N LYS A 18 36.77 -16.02 9.61
CA LYS A 18 36.01 -16.98 10.45
C LYS A 18 34.51 -16.69 10.50
N GLY A 19 34.02 -15.73 9.70
CA GLY A 19 32.62 -15.32 9.67
C GLY A 19 32.20 -14.44 10.85
N ILE A 20 33.14 -13.82 11.57
CA ILE A 20 32.85 -12.90 12.68
C ILE A 20 32.55 -11.51 12.12
N PHE A 21 31.52 -10.82 12.64
CA PHE A 21 31.26 -9.44 12.24
C PHE A 21 32.35 -8.48 12.74
N ILE A 22 33.10 -7.92 11.80
CA ILE A 22 34.10 -6.86 12.04
C ILE A 22 33.44 -5.49 12.01
N ALA A 23 32.47 -5.32 11.11
CA ALA A 23 31.65 -4.13 11.01
C ALA A 23 30.22 -4.53 10.71
N HIS A 24 29.28 -3.99 11.46
CA HIS A 24 27.86 -4.18 11.24
C HIS A 24 27.12 -2.93 11.76
N PRO A 25 25.96 -2.57 11.18
CA PRO A 25 24.96 -1.68 11.80
C PRO A 25 24.72 -1.89 13.29
N ILE A 26 24.91 -3.12 13.75
CA ILE A 26 24.61 -3.61 15.09
C ILE A 26 25.92 -3.63 15.84
N GLY A 27 26.12 -2.64 16.69
CA GLY A 27 27.32 -2.57 17.53
C GLY A 27 27.49 -3.83 18.38
N ASP A 28 26.39 -4.42 18.84
CA ASP A 28 26.43 -5.62 19.69
C ASP A 28 26.98 -6.86 18.95
N TYR A 29 26.74 -7.00 17.64
CA TYR A 29 27.28 -8.13 16.87
C TYR A 29 28.81 -8.04 16.76
N VAL A 30 29.32 -6.81 16.63
CA VAL A 30 30.75 -6.53 16.59
C VAL A 30 31.36 -6.69 17.98
N LYS A 31 30.75 -6.10 19.01
CA LYS A 31 31.24 -6.13 20.41
C LYS A 31 31.26 -7.54 21.00
N ASN A 32 30.26 -8.35 20.70
CA ASN A 32 30.15 -9.71 21.23
C ASN A 32 30.80 -10.76 20.32
N HIS A 33 31.54 -10.34 19.27
CA HIS A 33 32.18 -11.23 18.30
C HIS A 33 31.23 -12.29 17.72
N GLN A 34 30.00 -11.88 17.43
CA GLN A 34 28.99 -12.79 16.91
C GLN A 34 29.36 -13.22 15.48
N THR A 35 29.08 -14.48 15.15
CA THR A 35 29.31 -15.02 13.81
C THR A 35 28.03 -15.00 12.99
N ILE A 36 28.17 -14.85 11.68
CA ILE A 36 27.04 -14.96 10.75
C ILE A 36 26.40 -16.35 10.77
N PHE A 37 27.17 -17.40 11.09
CA PHE A 37 26.67 -18.76 11.28
C PHE A 37 25.73 -18.87 12.47
N ASN A 38 26.08 -18.26 13.60
CA ASN A 38 25.22 -18.27 14.79
C ASN A 38 23.90 -17.54 14.51
N LEU A 39 23.94 -16.46 13.72
CA LEU A 39 22.71 -15.79 13.29
C LEU A 39 21.88 -16.69 12.38
N ALA A 40 22.48 -17.29 11.35
CA ALA A 40 21.80 -18.19 10.44
C ALA A 40 21.13 -19.36 11.16
N GLU A 41 21.79 -19.94 12.18
CA GLU A 41 21.25 -21.01 13.00
C GLU A 41 20.11 -20.52 13.91
N SER A 42 20.28 -19.36 14.57
CA SER A 42 19.24 -18.78 15.43
C SER A 42 17.95 -18.46 14.67
N TYR A 43 18.08 -18.02 13.41
CA TYR A 43 16.95 -17.66 12.55
C TYR A 43 16.47 -18.80 11.66
N HIS A 44 17.11 -19.98 11.72
CA HIS A 44 16.82 -21.11 10.83
C HIS A 44 16.85 -20.71 9.34
N ASP A 45 17.86 -19.93 8.95
CA ASP A 45 18.00 -19.34 7.62
C ASP A 45 19.13 -20.02 6.81
N ASP A 46 18.73 -21.01 6.00
CA ASP A 46 19.62 -21.77 5.13
C ASP A 46 20.24 -20.94 3.99
N ALA A 47 19.62 -19.81 3.61
CA ALA A 47 20.17 -18.93 2.59
C ALA A 47 21.34 -18.12 3.17
N LEU A 48 21.17 -17.59 4.38
CA LEU A 48 22.21 -16.86 5.09
C LEU A 48 23.41 -17.76 5.43
N ARG A 49 23.15 -19.03 5.81
CA ARG A 49 24.20 -20.03 6.03
C ARG A 49 25.02 -20.28 4.77
N ARG A 50 24.36 -20.50 3.63
CA ARG A 50 25.04 -20.70 2.33
C ARG A 50 25.86 -19.49 1.92
N LEU A 51 25.38 -18.27 2.18
CA LEU A 51 26.18 -17.07 1.96
C LEU A 51 27.41 -17.03 2.85
N ALA A 52 27.28 -17.40 4.13
CA ALA A 52 28.39 -17.40 5.06
C ALA A 52 29.52 -18.35 4.62
N GLU A 53 29.16 -19.57 4.20
CA GLU A 53 30.12 -20.57 3.68
C GLU A 53 30.87 -20.01 2.45
N LYS A 54 30.12 -19.54 1.44
CA LYS A 54 30.69 -18.98 0.22
C LYS A 54 31.53 -17.72 0.45
N ALA A 55 31.08 -16.84 1.34
CA ALA A 55 31.79 -15.61 1.65
C ALA A 55 33.13 -15.89 2.34
N ILE A 56 33.23 -16.96 3.13
CA ILE A 56 34.49 -17.34 3.79
C ILE A 56 35.43 -18.08 2.84
N ASP A 57 34.88 -18.89 1.93
CA ASP A 57 35.65 -19.58 0.89
C ASP A 57 36.22 -18.64 -0.19
N GLY A 58 36.02 -17.33 -0.04
CA GLY A 58 36.56 -16.29 -0.92
C GLY A 58 35.72 -16.07 -2.19
N GLU A 59 34.51 -16.62 -2.26
CA GLU A 59 33.59 -16.36 -3.36
C GLU A 59 32.97 -14.96 -3.25
N SER A 60 32.44 -14.49 -4.37
CA SER A 60 31.65 -13.26 -4.44
C SER A 60 30.36 -13.56 -5.18
N GLY A 61 29.26 -12.93 -4.77
CA GLY A 61 27.97 -13.22 -5.37
C GLY A 61 26.84 -12.40 -4.80
N ALA A 62 25.63 -12.79 -5.20
CA ALA A 62 24.39 -12.21 -4.71
C ALA A 62 23.44 -13.33 -4.29
N ILE A 63 22.70 -13.12 -3.22
CA ILE A 63 21.58 -13.99 -2.83
C ILE A 63 20.31 -13.19 -2.64
N ASP A 64 19.18 -13.85 -2.90
CA ASP A 64 17.90 -13.41 -2.37
C ASP A 64 17.88 -13.70 -0.86
N TYR A 65 17.47 -12.69 -0.11
CA TYR A 65 17.45 -12.72 1.34
C TYR A 65 16.17 -12.06 1.83
N ILE A 66 15.57 -12.62 2.86
CA ILE A 66 14.56 -11.91 3.63
C ILE A 66 15.28 -11.41 4.86
N ASP A 67 15.39 -10.09 4.98
CA ASP A 67 16.05 -9.51 6.13
C ASP A 67 15.24 -9.85 7.38
N GLN A 68 15.76 -10.79 8.18
CA GLN A 68 15.05 -11.35 9.33
C GLN A 68 14.84 -10.30 10.43
N VAL A 69 15.61 -9.22 10.36
CA VAL A 69 15.58 -8.09 11.26
C VAL A 69 14.42 -7.15 10.86
N THR A 70 14.28 -6.81 9.59
CA THR A 70 13.30 -5.83 9.08
C THR A 70 12.05 -6.46 8.44
N GLY A 71 12.06 -7.77 8.18
CA GLY A 71 11.04 -8.50 7.42
C GLY A 71 10.97 -8.12 5.94
N GLN A 72 11.92 -7.34 5.42
CA GLN A 72 11.91 -6.84 4.04
C GLN A 72 12.63 -7.82 3.10
N ASN A 73 12.08 -7.98 1.90
CA ASN A 73 12.80 -8.67 0.83
C ASN A 73 14.03 -7.84 0.47
N ALA A 74 15.19 -8.48 0.46
CA ALA A 74 16.47 -7.86 0.17
C ALA A 74 17.31 -8.73 -0.77
N TRP A 75 18.32 -8.11 -1.36
CA TRP A 75 19.48 -8.81 -1.91
C TRP A 75 20.66 -8.61 -0.98
N ILE A 76 21.43 -9.65 -0.72
CA ILE A 76 22.77 -9.48 -0.15
C ILE A 76 23.78 -9.69 -1.26
N PHE A 77 24.54 -8.66 -1.56
CA PHE A 77 25.74 -8.73 -2.39
C PHE A 77 26.93 -8.91 -1.47
N TYR A 78 27.75 -9.93 -1.69
CA TYR A 78 28.97 -10.14 -0.91
C TYR A 78 30.18 -10.23 -1.83
N GLN A 79 31.28 -9.67 -1.37
CA GLN A 79 32.54 -9.63 -2.10
C GLN A 79 33.72 -9.87 -1.16
N PHE A 80 34.60 -10.78 -1.57
CA PHE A 80 35.84 -11.07 -0.86
C PHE A 80 36.89 -9.97 -1.08
N ILE A 81 37.64 -9.65 -0.04
CA ILE A 81 38.71 -8.66 -0.01
C ILE A 81 40.05 -9.41 0.11
N PRO A 82 40.82 -9.57 -0.99
CA PRO A 82 42.01 -10.42 -1.01
C PRO A 82 43.13 -9.99 -0.05
N SER A 83 43.25 -8.69 0.23
CA SER A 83 44.34 -8.17 1.06
C SER A 83 44.16 -8.47 2.55
N THR A 84 42.93 -8.67 3.02
CA THR A 84 42.63 -8.87 4.45
C THR A 84 42.02 -10.24 4.73
N HIS A 85 41.71 -11.04 3.70
CA HIS A 85 40.90 -12.25 3.81
C HIS A 85 39.54 -12.02 4.50
N TRP A 86 38.95 -10.83 4.28
CA TRP A 86 37.63 -10.46 4.81
C TRP A 86 36.60 -10.45 3.69
N SER A 87 35.33 -10.52 4.06
CA SER A 87 34.24 -10.44 3.09
C SER A 87 33.31 -9.29 3.44
N MET A 88 33.08 -8.40 2.47
CA MET A 88 32.15 -7.29 2.59
C MET A 88 30.79 -7.71 2.07
N GLY A 89 29.76 -7.55 2.88
CA GLY A 89 28.36 -7.71 2.49
C GLY A 89 27.67 -6.36 2.37
N VAL A 90 26.79 -6.22 1.39
CA VAL A 90 25.88 -5.10 1.23
C VAL A 90 24.47 -5.66 1.07
N VAL A 91 23.60 -5.34 2.02
CA VAL A 91 22.18 -5.66 1.99
C VAL A 91 21.45 -4.51 1.31
N PHE A 92 20.64 -4.81 0.30
CA PHE A 92 19.86 -3.84 -0.47
C PHE A 92 18.38 -4.24 -0.46
N PHE A 93 17.49 -3.39 0.05
CA PHE A 93 16.08 -3.71 0.17
C PHE A 93 15.38 -3.60 -1.21
N LYS A 94 14.70 -4.68 -1.64
CA LYS A 94 14.00 -4.74 -2.94
C LYS A 94 12.86 -3.76 -3.03
N ASP A 95 12.21 -3.47 -1.91
CA ASP A 95 11.10 -2.52 -1.79
C ASP A 95 11.52 -1.07 -2.14
N VAL A 96 12.83 -0.78 -2.21
CA VAL A 96 13.39 0.54 -2.48
C VAL A 96 13.75 0.75 -3.96
N LEU A 97 13.82 -0.30 -4.77
CA LEU A 97 13.91 -0.12 -6.22
C LEU A 97 12.66 0.64 -6.67
N GLU A 98 12.83 1.73 -7.43
CA GLU A 98 11.73 2.50 -8.00
C GLU A 98 10.87 1.63 -8.94
N THR A 99 9.90 0.93 -8.37
CA THR A 99 8.98 0.04 -9.10
C THR A 99 8.04 0.79 -10.03
N SER A 100 7.93 2.12 -9.87
CA SER A 100 7.09 2.98 -10.72
C SER A 100 7.52 2.93 -12.19
N SER A 101 8.83 2.90 -12.46
CA SER A 101 9.38 2.80 -13.80
C SER A 101 9.06 1.46 -14.47
N LEU A 102 9.18 0.36 -13.72
CA LEU A 102 8.86 -1.00 -14.18
C LEU A 102 7.36 -1.17 -14.45
N GLN A 103 6.50 -0.64 -13.59
CA GLN A 103 5.05 -0.67 -13.79
C GLN A 103 4.65 0.06 -15.08
N ARG A 104 5.21 1.24 -15.32
CA ARG A 104 4.98 2.00 -16.55
C ARG A 104 5.41 1.23 -17.80
N GLN A 105 6.56 0.54 -17.75
CA GLN A 105 7.02 -0.31 -18.86
C GLN A 105 6.07 -1.50 -19.11
N LEU A 106 5.62 -2.18 -18.06
CA LEU A 106 4.67 -3.29 -18.17
C LEU A 106 3.36 -2.87 -18.83
N ILE A 107 2.89 -1.65 -18.59
CA ILE A 107 1.67 -1.11 -19.21
C ILE A 107 1.88 -0.86 -20.70
N TRP A 108 2.99 -0.23 -21.08
CA TRP A 108 3.31 -0.04 -22.51
C TRP A 108 3.44 -1.37 -23.25
N ILE A 109 4.05 -2.38 -22.62
CA ILE A 109 4.12 -3.75 -23.15
C ILE A 109 2.71 -4.32 -23.30
N CYS A 110 1.84 -4.17 -22.30
CA CYS A 110 0.45 -4.62 -22.36
C CYS A 110 -0.32 -3.96 -23.51
N ILE A 111 -0.23 -2.62 -23.64
CA ILE A 111 -0.86 -1.87 -24.73
C ILE A 111 -0.35 -2.33 -26.10
N ALA A 112 0.97 -2.42 -26.27
CA ALA A 112 1.58 -2.86 -27.52
C ALA A 112 1.15 -4.29 -27.89
N THR A 113 1.09 -5.18 -26.89
CA THR A 113 0.65 -6.57 -27.07
C THR A 113 -0.82 -6.64 -27.48
N ILE A 114 -1.71 -5.86 -26.85
CA ILE A 114 -3.13 -5.81 -27.20
C ILE A 114 -3.30 -5.33 -28.65
N VAL A 115 -2.64 -4.22 -29.02
CA VAL A 115 -2.71 -3.66 -30.38
C VAL A 115 -2.18 -4.66 -31.40
N PHE A 116 -1.01 -5.27 -31.15
CA PHE A 116 -0.42 -6.28 -32.02
C PHE A 116 -1.36 -7.47 -32.25
N LEU A 117 -1.96 -8.01 -31.19
CA LEU A 117 -2.87 -9.16 -31.29
C LEU A 117 -4.18 -8.81 -32.01
N ILE A 118 -4.71 -7.59 -31.85
CA ILE A 118 -5.90 -7.12 -32.60
C ILE A 118 -5.57 -7.01 -34.10
N LEU A 119 -4.42 -6.44 -34.46
CA LEU A 119 -3.98 -6.35 -35.85
C LEU A 119 -3.73 -7.73 -36.46
N LEU A 120 -3.09 -8.63 -35.71
CA LEU A 120 -2.88 -10.01 -36.12
C LEU A 120 -4.21 -10.75 -36.34
N ALA A 121 -5.17 -10.61 -35.43
CA ALA A 121 -6.50 -11.20 -35.58
C ALA A 121 -7.24 -10.64 -36.81
N SER A 122 -7.11 -9.33 -37.08
CA SER A 122 -7.67 -8.68 -38.28
C SER A 122 -7.14 -9.31 -39.57
N LEU A 123 -5.83 -9.59 -39.63
CA LEU A 123 -5.19 -10.26 -40.77
C LEU A 123 -5.59 -11.73 -40.88
N LEU A 124 -5.54 -12.49 -39.78
CA LEU A 124 -5.84 -13.93 -39.78
C LEU A 124 -7.30 -14.24 -40.15
N PHE A 125 -8.24 -13.44 -39.65
CA PHE A 125 -9.66 -13.60 -39.98
C PHE A 125 -10.05 -12.92 -41.29
N ARG A 126 -9.11 -12.27 -41.98
CA ARG A 126 -9.32 -11.56 -43.25
C ARG A 126 -10.45 -10.53 -43.15
N ALA A 127 -10.32 -9.62 -42.18
CA ALA A 127 -11.28 -8.53 -41.97
C ALA A 127 -11.40 -7.60 -43.20
N ASP A 128 -10.37 -7.57 -44.04
CA ASP A 128 -10.29 -6.86 -45.32
C ASP A 128 -11.40 -7.26 -46.29
N LYS A 129 -11.85 -8.52 -46.25
CA LYS A 129 -12.97 -8.99 -47.09
C LYS A 129 -14.32 -8.37 -46.69
N GLY A 130 -14.43 -7.81 -45.49
CA GLY A 130 -15.66 -7.19 -45.00
C GLY A 130 -16.82 -8.18 -44.79
N ASP A 131 -16.55 -9.48 -44.72
CA ASP A 131 -17.57 -10.50 -44.48
C ASP A 131 -18.12 -10.40 -43.05
N ARG A 132 -19.44 -10.47 -42.91
CA ARG A 132 -20.11 -10.43 -41.60
C ARG A 132 -19.49 -11.39 -40.56
N PRO A 133 -19.26 -12.68 -40.83
CA PRO A 133 -18.66 -13.58 -39.85
C PRO A 133 -17.21 -13.24 -39.50
N SER A 134 -16.43 -12.73 -40.46
CA SER A 134 -15.05 -12.30 -40.22
C SER A 134 -15.00 -11.14 -39.22
N LEU A 135 -15.81 -10.11 -39.44
CA LEU A 135 -15.89 -8.95 -38.56
C LEU A 135 -16.31 -9.32 -37.13
N TRP A 136 -17.28 -10.23 -36.97
CA TRP A 136 -17.70 -10.71 -35.65
C TRP A 136 -16.59 -11.48 -34.93
N LYS A 137 -15.83 -12.34 -35.64
CA LYS A 137 -14.69 -13.06 -35.03
C LYS A 137 -13.64 -12.08 -34.49
N VAL A 138 -13.28 -11.06 -35.27
CA VAL A 138 -12.32 -10.03 -34.84
C VAL A 138 -12.85 -9.26 -33.64
N VAL A 139 -14.09 -8.77 -33.67
CA VAL A 139 -14.68 -8.00 -32.57
C VAL A 139 -14.80 -8.82 -31.29
N SER A 140 -15.24 -10.09 -31.39
CA SER A 140 -15.31 -10.98 -30.23
C SER A 140 -13.93 -11.25 -29.64
N PHE A 141 -12.92 -11.49 -30.49
CA PHE A 141 -11.54 -11.66 -30.05
C PHE A 141 -11.01 -10.40 -29.34
N SER A 142 -11.17 -9.22 -29.95
CA SER A 142 -10.76 -7.95 -29.35
C SER A 142 -11.47 -7.66 -28.03
N THR A 143 -12.76 -8.00 -27.91
CA THR A 143 -13.55 -7.85 -26.68
C THR A 143 -12.97 -8.71 -25.55
N ILE A 144 -12.69 -9.98 -25.81
CA ILE A 144 -12.09 -10.90 -24.83
C ILE A 144 -10.69 -10.39 -24.44
N LEU A 145 -9.89 -9.96 -25.41
CA LEU A 145 -8.54 -9.46 -25.17
C LEU A 145 -8.54 -8.20 -24.30
N LEU A 146 -9.47 -7.27 -24.53
CA LEU A 146 -9.63 -6.08 -23.70
C LEU A 146 -10.07 -6.41 -22.28
N ILE A 147 -10.98 -7.38 -22.09
CA ILE A 147 -11.38 -7.85 -20.75
C ILE A 147 -10.17 -8.41 -19.99
N VAL A 148 -9.37 -9.26 -20.65
CA VAL A 148 -8.13 -9.80 -20.08
C VAL A 148 -7.13 -8.68 -19.76
N GLY A 149 -6.99 -7.70 -20.65
CA GLY A 149 -6.13 -6.54 -20.46
C GLY A 149 -6.54 -5.69 -19.24
N ILE A 150 -7.83 -5.40 -19.08
CA ILE A 150 -8.36 -4.67 -17.91
C ILE A 150 -8.10 -5.48 -16.63
N GLY A 151 -8.38 -6.79 -16.65
CA GLY A 151 -8.12 -7.67 -15.51
C GLY A 151 -6.63 -7.70 -15.11
N PHE A 152 -5.74 -7.71 -16.10
CA PHE A 152 -4.30 -7.63 -15.89
C PHE A 152 -3.87 -6.27 -15.29
N LEU A 153 -4.42 -5.16 -15.77
CA LEU A 153 -4.17 -3.84 -15.15
C LEU A 153 -4.64 -3.79 -13.70
N TRP A 154 -5.84 -4.31 -13.40
CA TRP A 154 -6.33 -4.41 -12.03
C TRP A 154 -5.44 -5.27 -11.14
N TYR A 155 -4.90 -6.37 -11.68
CA TYR A 155 -3.95 -7.21 -10.97
C TYR A 155 -2.64 -6.47 -10.64
N ILE A 156 -2.07 -5.75 -11.60
CA ILE A 156 -0.88 -4.91 -11.37
C ILE A 156 -1.18 -3.84 -10.31
N THR A 157 -2.30 -3.13 -10.44
CA THR A 157 -2.69 -2.10 -9.46
C THR A 157 -2.84 -2.67 -8.05
N GLN A 158 -3.43 -3.87 -7.92
CA GLN A 158 -3.59 -4.50 -6.61
C GLN A 158 -2.29 -5.01 -5.99
N THR A 159 -1.33 -5.43 -6.81
CA THR A 159 -0.06 -5.97 -6.36
C THR A 159 1.04 -4.91 -6.25
N ALA A 160 0.79 -3.68 -6.71
CA ALA A 160 1.71 -2.57 -6.56
C ALA A 160 2.13 -2.39 -5.08
N PRO A 161 3.39 -2.04 -4.78
CA PRO A 161 3.79 -1.71 -3.43
C PRO A 161 3.14 -0.40 -2.95
N PHE A 162 3.23 -0.11 -1.65
CA PHE A 162 2.88 1.21 -1.13
C PHE A 162 3.96 2.21 -1.53
N HIS A 163 3.56 3.43 -1.86
CA HIS A 163 4.51 4.51 -2.06
C HIS A 163 5.09 4.85 -0.68
N LYS A 164 6.42 4.77 -0.54
CA LYS A 164 7.10 5.07 0.73
C LYS A 164 7.43 6.56 0.76
N GLU A 165 7.01 7.27 1.80
CA GLU A 165 7.43 8.67 1.96
C GLU A 165 8.95 8.75 2.15
N PRO A 166 9.66 9.64 1.42
CA PRO A 166 11.12 9.70 1.42
C PRO A 166 11.74 9.92 2.80
N SER A 167 11.03 10.55 3.74
CA SER A 167 11.48 10.97 5.08
C SER A 167 11.16 10.00 6.22
N SER A 168 10.58 8.83 5.94
CA SER A 168 10.18 7.87 6.98
C SER A 168 11.30 6.90 7.38
N THR A 169 11.55 6.75 8.69
CA THR A 169 12.38 5.67 9.24
C THR A 169 11.50 4.67 9.98
N MET A 170 11.30 3.51 9.36
CA MET A 170 10.61 2.37 9.95
C MET A 170 11.53 1.68 10.95
N ILE A 171 11.06 1.50 12.19
CA ILE A 171 11.77 0.75 13.22
C ILE A 171 11.05 -0.56 13.44
N VAL A 172 11.73 -1.62 13.07
CA VAL A 172 11.18 -2.98 13.04
C VAL A 172 11.83 -3.89 14.08
N ASP A 173 12.92 -3.41 14.66
CA ASP A 173 13.89 -4.24 15.34
C ASP A 173 14.83 -3.40 16.23
N LYS A 174 15.56 -4.09 17.10
CA LYS A 174 16.44 -3.43 18.09
C LYS A 174 17.61 -2.69 17.44
N VAL A 175 18.02 -3.10 16.25
CA VAL A 175 19.15 -2.54 15.51
C VAL A 175 18.76 -1.20 14.93
N GLY A 176 17.67 -1.19 14.16
CA GLY A 176 17.12 0.05 13.63
C GLY A 176 16.88 1.05 14.75
N LEU A 177 16.38 0.57 15.90
CA LEU A 177 16.18 1.39 17.08
C LEU A 177 17.50 1.95 17.65
N GLN A 178 18.52 1.11 17.86
CA GLN A 178 19.83 1.56 18.36
C GLN A 178 20.50 2.57 17.43
N GLN A 179 20.41 2.36 16.11
CA GLN A 179 20.93 3.31 15.12
C GLN A 179 20.22 4.65 15.20
N PHE A 180 18.89 4.63 15.29
CA PHE A 180 18.08 5.82 15.47
C PHE A 180 18.46 6.57 16.77
N ILE A 181 18.53 5.87 17.91
CA ILE A 181 18.93 6.45 19.20
C ILE A 181 20.32 7.09 19.10
N SER A 182 21.30 6.39 18.53
CA SER A 182 22.68 6.88 18.40
C SER A 182 22.76 8.14 17.52
N SER A 183 21.96 8.18 16.44
CA SER A 183 21.88 9.35 15.56
C SER A 183 21.25 10.57 16.26
N GLN A 184 20.25 10.35 17.11
CA GLN A 184 19.59 11.40 17.89
C GLN A 184 20.47 11.93 19.02
N GLN A 185 21.18 11.05 19.73
CA GLN A 185 22.13 11.45 20.78
C GLN A 185 23.28 12.32 20.24
N SER A 186 23.71 12.09 19.00
CA SER A 186 24.79 12.87 18.39
C SER A 186 24.34 14.28 17.98
N SER A 187 23.04 14.51 17.82
CA SER A 187 22.47 15.78 17.36
C SER A 187 21.93 16.66 18.49
N SER A 188 21.55 16.07 19.63
CA SER A 188 20.98 16.82 20.75
C SER A 188 22.05 17.33 21.72
N LYS A 189 21.92 18.57 22.18
CA LYS A 189 22.80 19.17 23.21
C LYS A 189 22.41 18.78 24.64
N GLU A 190 21.19 18.29 24.83
CA GLU A 190 20.61 17.93 26.11
C GLU A 190 20.36 16.41 26.23
N PRO A 191 20.33 15.87 27.46
CA PRO A 191 20.03 14.46 27.67
C PRO A 191 18.57 14.13 27.29
N ASN A 192 18.40 13.23 26.33
CA ASN A 192 17.10 12.71 25.92
C ASN A 192 16.64 11.62 26.89
N PHE A 193 15.37 11.66 27.31
CA PHE A 193 14.73 10.60 28.07
C PHE A 193 14.04 9.62 27.13
N TYR A 194 14.49 8.36 27.13
CA TYR A 194 13.93 7.33 26.26
C TYR A 194 12.90 6.49 27.01
N VAL A 195 11.64 6.54 26.59
CA VAL A 195 10.54 5.81 27.23
C VAL A 195 10.05 4.68 26.32
N PRO A 196 10.33 3.40 26.64
CA PRO A 196 9.79 2.27 25.89
C PRO A 196 8.27 2.26 25.95
N THR A 197 7.63 2.21 24.79
CA THR A 197 6.20 2.34 24.57
C THR A 197 5.75 1.23 23.63
N GLY A 198 4.71 0.49 24.03
CA GLY A 198 4.08 -0.50 23.17
C GLY A 198 2.62 -0.15 22.88
N VAL A 199 2.10 -0.73 21.81
CA VAL A 199 0.77 -0.49 21.27
C VAL A 199 0.17 -1.84 20.89
N PHE A 200 -1.06 -2.08 21.32
CA PHE A 200 -1.86 -3.24 20.93
C PHE A 200 -3.26 -2.77 20.55
N ILE A 201 -3.63 -2.97 19.30
CA ILE A 201 -4.93 -2.59 18.74
C ILE A 201 -5.86 -3.79 18.81
N GLU A 202 -6.95 -3.64 19.55
CA GLU A 202 -7.99 -4.65 19.71
C GLU A 202 -9.08 -4.54 18.64
N SER A 203 -9.48 -3.31 18.32
CA SER A 203 -10.47 -3.05 17.29
C SER A 203 -10.13 -1.78 16.50
N LEU A 204 -10.61 -1.77 15.26
CA LEU A 204 -10.45 -0.67 14.33
C LEU A 204 -11.72 -0.57 13.50
N GLU A 205 -12.36 0.60 13.52
CA GLU A 205 -13.60 0.84 12.80
C GLU A 205 -13.54 2.16 12.03
N PHE A 206 -14.01 2.15 10.79
CA PHE A 206 -14.13 3.37 9.99
C PHE A 206 -15.48 4.03 10.26
N TRP A 207 -15.46 5.29 10.70
CA TRP A 207 -16.68 6.07 10.89
C TRP A 207 -16.78 7.19 9.86
N GLY A 208 -17.69 7.02 8.90
CA GLY A 208 -17.85 7.93 7.79
C GLY A 208 -16.68 7.83 6.81
N THR A 209 -16.31 8.94 6.19
CA THR A 209 -15.21 8.96 5.22
C THR A 209 -13.86 8.98 5.92
N ASN A 210 -13.64 9.98 6.77
CA ASN A 210 -12.29 10.35 7.21
C ASN A 210 -11.96 10.02 8.67
N ASN A 211 -12.91 9.51 9.47
CA ASN A 211 -12.63 9.20 10.87
C ASN A 211 -12.38 7.71 11.05
N VAL A 212 -11.41 7.39 11.90
CA VAL A 212 -11.09 6.03 12.29
C VAL A 212 -11.13 5.95 13.81
N ASN A 213 -11.91 5.01 14.31
CA ASN A 213 -11.97 4.67 15.73
C ASN A 213 -10.97 3.56 15.99
N PHE A 214 -10.02 3.84 16.88
CA PHE A 214 -9.06 2.89 17.41
C PHE A 214 -9.46 2.53 18.84
N SER A 215 -9.36 1.24 19.18
CA SER A 215 -9.38 0.81 20.58
C SER A 215 -8.31 -0.23 20.86
N GLY A 216 -7.81 -0.22 22.08
CA GLY A 216 -6.86 -1.20 22.56
C GLY A 216 -6.01 -0.67 23.70
N TYR A 217 -4.76 -1.10 23.78
CA TYR A 217 -3.86 -0.77 24.88
C TYR A 217 -2.60 -0.06 24.39
N ILE A 218 -2.19 0.95 25.14
CA ILE A 218 -0.85 1.54 25.03
C ILE A 218 -0.20 1.38 26.40
N TRP A 219 1.05 0.96 26.44
CA TRP A 219 1.79 0.84 27.70
C TRP A 219 3.15 1.50 27.60
N GLN A 220 3.65 1.98 28.72
CA GLN A 220 4.95 2.62 28.83
C GLN A 220 5.73 2.02 30.00
N LYS A 221 7.05 1.88 29.80
CA LYS A 221 7.99 1.41 30.82
C LYS A 221 8.82 2.59 31.33
N TYR A 222 8.83 2.82 32.64
CA TYR A 222 9.65 3.84 33.27
C TYR A 222 10.67 3.19 34.20
N THR A 223 11.90 3.73 34.24
CA THR A 223 12.99 3.18 35.06
C THR A 223 13.27 4.15 36.20
N ASP A 224 13.23 3.63 37.43
CA ASP A 224 13.48 4.39 38.64
C ASP A 224 14.92 4.95 38.60
N GLY A 225 15.08 6.24 38.91
CA GLY A 225 16.35 6.95 38.84
C GLY A 225 16.61 7.66 37.51
N ILE A 226 16.00 7.22 36.41
CA ILE A 226 16.09 7.89 35.10
C ILE A 226 14.85 8.76 34.85
N HIS A 227 13.66 8.23 35.15
CA HIS A 227 12.37 8.85 34.78
C HIS A 227 11.61 9.49 35.94
N ASN A 228 12.25 9.69 37.10
CA ASN A 228 11.57 10.15 38.32
C ASN A 228 10.87 11.52 38.17
N GLY A 229 11.40 12.40 37.32
CA GLY A 229 10.87 13.74 37.05
C GLY A 229 9.84 13.82 35.93
N LEU A 230 9.41 12.68 35.37
CA LEU A 230 8.44 12.62 34.28
C LEU A 230 7.03 12.29 34.80
N SER A 231 6.03 12.98 34.26
CA SER A 231 4.63 12.59 34.43
C SER A 231 4.38 11.28 33.71
N ARG A 232 3.43 10.48 34.21
CA ARG A 232 3.08 9.19 33.61
C ARG A 232 1.94 9.39 32.62
N GLY A 233 2.11 8.83 31.43
CA GLY A 233 1.07 8.77 30.41
C GLY A 233 1.50 9.29 29.05
N PHE A 234 0.55 9.21 28.13
CA PHE A 234 0.69 9.68 26.76
C PHE A 234 -0.50 10.55 26.38
N ILE A 235 -0.33 11.25 25.27
CA ILE A 235 -1.38 11.99 24.58
C ILE A 235 -1.43 11.51 23.12
N LEU A 236 -2.60 11.68 22.50
CA LEU A 236 -2.82 11.43 21.08
C LEU A 236 -3.14 12.80 20.44
N PRO A 237 -2.12 13.55 19.96
CA PRO A 237 -2.29 14.94 19.54
C PRO A 237 -3.29 15.12 18.39
N GLU A 238 -3.42 14.10 17.53
CA GLU A 238 -4.26 14.12 16.34
C GLU A 238 -5.65 13.50 16.58
N ALA A 239 -5.94 13.04 17.80
CA ALA A 239 -7.24 12.50 18.14
C ALA A 239 -8.26 13.61 18.33
N LYS A 240 -9.39 13.52 17.62
CA LYS A 240 -10.55 14.39 17.80
C LYS A 240 -11.18 14.19 19.20
N SER A 241 -11.20 12.95 19.65
CA SER A 241 -11.67 12.55 20.97
C SER A 241 -10.89 11.32 21.40
N ALA A 242 -10.46 11.29 22.66
CA ALA A 242 -9.77 10.15 23.25
C ALA A 242 -10.27 9.93 24.68
N GLN A 243 -10.62 8.69 24.99
CA GLN A 243 -10.83 8.20 26.35
C GLN A 243 -9.64 7.31 26.68
N ILE A 244 -8.91 7.63 27.75
CA ILE A 244 -7.72 6.92 28.19
C ILE A 244 -7.92 6.54 29.66
N ILE A 245 -7.96 5.24 29.95
CA ILE A 245 -8.23 4.71 31.28
C ILE A 245 -7.07 3.80 31.65
N GLU A 246 -6.47 4.02 32.83
CA GLU A 246 -5.44 3.12 33.34
C GLU A 246 -6.05 1.73 33.57
N SER A 247 -5.46 0.72 32.96
CA SER A 247 -5.95 -0.66 33.00
C SER A 247 -5.11 -1.54 33.91
N TYR A 248 -3.78 -1.35 33.93
CA TYR A 248 -2.90 -2.11 34.79
C TYR A 248 -1.63 -1.34 35.16
N TYR A 249 -1.10 -1.66 36.34
CA TYR A 249 0.19 -1.18 36.85
C TYR A 249 1.00 -2.37 37.32
N LEU A 250 2.25 -2.49 36.85
CA LEU A 250 3.18 -3.53 37.25
C LEU A 250 4.51 -2.90 37.64
N LYS A 251 5.01 -3.19 38.83
CA LYS A 251 6.38 -2.82 39.22
C LYS A 251 7.24 -4.08 39.32
N LYS A 252 8.29 -4.16 38.50
CA LYS A 252 9.28 -5.24 38.55
C LYS A 252 10.68 -4.64 38.68
N ASN A 253 11.38 -5.01 39.75
CA ASN A 253 12.70 -4.48 40.09
C ASN A 253 12.70 -2.95 40.13
N ASN A 254 13.45 -2.33 39.22
CA ASN A 254 13.64 -0.89 39.07
C ASN A 254 12.83 -0.31 37.90
N THR A 255 11.85 -1.06 37.38
CA THR A 255 11.03 -0.66 36.23
C THR A 255 9.55 -0.73 36.58
N GLU A 256 8.85 0.38 36.40
CA GLU A 256 7.38 0.47 36.44
C GLU A 256 6.81 0.38 35.02
N ILE A 257 5.76 -0.42 34.84
CA ILE A 257 5.04 -0.59 33.59
C ILE A 257 3.60 -0.19 33.84
N ILE A 258 3.12 0.77 33.06
CA ILE A 258 1.76 1.28 33.17
C ILE A 258 1.09 1.09 31.83
N GLY A 259 -0.07 0.42 31.83
CA GLY A 259 -0.87 0.19 30.64
C GLY A 259 -2.21 0.89 30.73
N TRP A 260 -2.57 1.59 29.66
CA TRP A 260 -3.85 2.26 29.52
C TRP A 260 -4.66 1.61 28.41
N HIS A 261 -5.93 1.34 28.69
CA HIS A 261 -6.91 1.08 27.66
C HIS A 261 -7.34 2.43 27.06
N PHE A 262 -7.32 2.53 25.73
CA PHE A 262 -7.71 3.75 25.04
C PHE A 262 -8.81 3.48 24.02
N GLN A 263 -9.66 4.47 23.82
CA GLN A 263 -10.57 4.56 22.69
C GLN A 263 -10.43 5.96 22.09
N ALA A 264 -9.97 6.03 20.85
CA ALA A 264 -9.68 7.31 20.20
C ALA A 264 -10.25 7.36 18.79
N THR A 265 -10.79 8.52 18.43
CA THR A 265 -11.22 8.83 17.07
C THR A 265 -10.20 9.76 16.44
N VAL A 266 -9.46 9.27 15.45
CA VAL A 266 -8.45 10.06 14.71
C VAL A 266 -8.98 10.33 13.31
N ARG A 267 -8.76 11.55 12.82
CA ARG A 267 -9.18 11.96 11.47
C ARG A 267 -8.01 11.86 10.52
N HIS A 268 -8.19 11.10 9.45
CA HIS A 268 -7.22 10.94 8.37
C HIS A 268 -7.74 11.58 7.08
N GLN A 269 -6.83 12.06 6.24
CA GLN A 269 -7.15 12.48 4.89
C GLN A 269 -6.93 11.31 3.93
N PHE A 270 -8.01 10.69 3.47
CA PHE A 270 -7.94 9.61 2.49
C PHE A 270 -8.20 10.14 1.08
N ASN A 271 -7.46 9.62 0.11
CA ASN A 271 -7.72 9.83 -1.30
C ASN A 271 -8.59 8.67 -1.84
N TYR A 272 -9.75 9.01 -2.42
CA TYR A 272 -10.74 8.04 -2.90
C TYR A 272 -10.77 7.91 -4.42
N THR A 273 -10.01 8.73 -5.17
CA THR A 273 -9.97 8.70 -6.64
C THR A 273 -9.76 7.29 -7.19
N LYS A 274 -8.96 6.48 -6.49
CA LYS A 274 -8.57 5.12 -6.88
C LYS A 274 -9.50 4.02 -6.36
N TYR A 275 -10.60 4.34 -5.69
CA TYR A 275 -11.54 3.32 -5.19
C TYR A 275 -12.04 2.41 -6.34
N PRO A 276 -12.02 1.07 -6.19
CA PRO A 276 -11.85 0.29 -4.96
C PRO A 276 -10.44 -0.29 -4.77
N PHE A 277 -9.46 0.23 -5.50
CA PHE A 277 -8.05 -0.15 -5.41
C PHE A 277 -7.29 0.70 -4.39
N ASP A 278 -8.01 1.35 -3.48
CA ASP A 278 -7.44 2.20 -2.45
C ASP A 278 -6.70 1.37 -1.40
N LYS A 279 -5.59 1.96 -0.97
CA LYS A 279 -4.80 1.51 0.16
C LYS A 279 -4.75 2.64 1.16
N ARG A 280 -4.81 2.31 2.44
CA ARG A 280 -4.83 3.30 3.52
C ARG A 280 -3.66 3.09 4.45
N GLU A 281 -3.06 4.20 4.81
CA GLU A 281 -2.07 4.29 5.85
C GLU A 281 -2.74 4.94 7.05
N LEU A 282 -2.79 4.21 8.15
CA LEU A 282 -3.37 4.66 9.40
C LEU A 282 -2.26 4.94 10.38
N ASN A 283 -1.99 6.22 10.62
CA ASN A 283 -0.91 6.69 11.46
C ASN A 283 -1.44 7.16 12.81
N LEU A 284 -1.12 6.43 13.88
CA LEU A 284 -1.44 6.84 15.23
C LEU A 284 -0.22 7.56 15.83
N ARG A 285 -0.25 8.90 15.85
CA ARG A 285 0.77 9.72 16.53
C ARG A 285 0.59 9.61 18.04
N ILE A 286 1.65 9.20 18.73
CA ILE A 286 1.68 9.06 20.19
C ILE A 286 2.78 9.98 20.70
N SER A 287 2.41 10.88 21.61
CA SER A 287 3.37 11.75 22.30
C SER A 287 3.35 11.48 23.79
N HIS A 288 4.46 11.73 24.46
CA HIS A 288 4.50 11.69 25.92
C HIS A 288 3.64 12.82 26.51
N LYS A 289 3.13 12.63 27.74
CA LYS A 289 2.33 13.65 28.43
C LYS A 289 3.12 14.95 28.67
N ASP A 290 4.39 14.82 29.05
CA ASP A 290 5.35 15.92 29.12
C ASP A 290 5.98 16.14 27.73
N PHE A 291 5.18 16.60 26.76
CA PHE A 291 5.61 16.82 25.37
C PHE A 291 6.57 18.02 25.21
N ASP A 292 6.63 18.88 26.21
CA ASP A 292 7.51 20.05 26.34
C ASP A 292 8.94 19.67 26.73
N LYS A 293 9.14 18.48 27.30
CA LYS A 293 10.45 17.96 27.71
C LYS A 293 11.10 17.15 26.58
N ASN A 294 12.41 16.94 26.69
CA ASN A 294 13.24 16.09 25.82
C ASN A 294 12.92 14.58 25.93
N VAL A 295 11.65 14.18 25.82
CA VAL A 295 11.19 12.79 25.94
C VAL A 295 10.99 12.17 24.56
N ILE A 296 11.74 11.12 24.25
CA ILE A 296 11.63 10.35 23.01
C ILE A 296 11.00 9.00 23.33
N LEU A 297 9.81 8.75 22.79
CA LEU A 297 9.19 7.43 22.89
C LEU A 297 9.94 6.44 22.01
N THR A 298 10.19 5.23 22.52
CA THR A 298 10.85 4.13 21.81
C THR A 298 9.94 2.92 21.74
N PRO A 299 9.93 2.11 20.67
CA PRO A 299 9.08 0.94 20.62
C PRO A 299 9.55 -0.13 21.61
N ASP A 300 8.64 -0.65 22.42
CA ASP A 300 8.91 -1.74 23.36
C ASP A 300 8.95 -3.11 22.65
N LEU A 301 9.94 -3.29 21.77
CA LEU A 301 10.04 -4.45 20.88
C LEU A 301 10.11 -5.79 21.62
N ASP A 302 10.64 -5.81 22.85
CA ASP A 302 10.75 -7.00 23.70
C ASP A 302 9.40 -7.57 24.15
N ALA A 303 8.33 -6.77 24.10
CA ALA A 303 6.99 -7.22 24.45
C ALA A 303 6.29 -7.98 23.31
N TYR A 304 6.85 -7.99 22.10
CA TYR A 304 6.26 -8.66 20.94
C TYR A 304 6.98 -9.97 20.65
N GLY A 305 6.24 -11.06 20.49
CA GLY A 305 6.82 -12.35 20.11
C GLY A 305 7.37 -12.38 18.67
N VAL A 306 6.86 -11.52 17.80
CA VAL A 306 7.31 -11.33 16.41
C VAL A 306 7.24 -9.84 16.09
N THR A 307 8.28 -9.26 15.50
CA THR A 307 8.32 -7.84 15.11
C THR A 307 8.26 -7.61 13.60
N ASN A 308 8.21 -8.68 12.79
CA ASN A 308 8.07 -8.60 11.35
C ASN A 308 6.78 -7.84 10.97
N PRO A 309 6.84 -6.75 10.18
CA PRO A 309 5.68 -5.95 9.83
C PRO A 309 4.55 -6.74 9.19
N THR A 310 4.85 -7.72 8.34
CA THR A 310 3.83 -8.52 7.64
C THR A 310 3.10 -9.48 8.57
N ALA A 311 3.67 -9.76 9.75
CA ALA A 311 2.98 -10.50 10.80
C ALA A 311 2.00 -9.62 11.61
N CYS A 312 1.91 -8.33 11.28
CA CYS A 312 1.07 -7.33 11.92
C CYS A 312 1.22 -7.28 13.47
N PRO A 313 2.44 -7.01 13.99
CA PRO A 313 2.69 -6.88 15.42
C PRO A 313 1.84 -5.77 16.05
N GLY A 314 1.36 -6.01 17.26
CA GLY A 314 0.52 -5.04 17.97
C GLY A 314 -0.90 -4.94 17.42
N ILE A 315 -1.36 -5.91 16.63
CA ILE A 315 -2.77 -6.03 16.20
C ILE A 315 -3.32 -7.37 16.67
N LYS A 316 -4.54 -7.37 17.20
CA LYS A 316 -5.26 -8.59 17.57
C LYS A 316 -5.33 -9.56 16.38
N ARG A 317 -4.94 -10.83 16.60
CA ARG A 317 -5.09 -11.88 15.59
C ARG A 317 -6.56 -12.03 15.21
N GLN A 318 -6.86 -12.09 13.92
CA GLN A 318 -8.24 -12.12 13.38
C GLN A 318 -9.06 -10.87 13.76
N ILE A 319 -8.44 -9.69 13.76
CA ILE A 319 -9.18 -8.43 13.81
C ILE A 319 -10.22 -8.41 12.67
N VAL A 320 -11.48 -8.14 13.03
CA VAL A 320 -12.57 -8.02 12.05
C VAL A 320 -12.50 -6.62 11.46
N LEU A 321 -12.03 -6.52 10.22
CA LEU A 321 -11.96 -5.28 9.47
C LEU A 321 -12.93 -5.39 8.29
N SER A 322 -14.07 -4.71 8.37
CA SER A 322 -15.11 -4.79 7.34
C SER A 322 -14.60 -4.27 5.99
N GLY A 323 -14.34 -5.18 5.04
CA GLY A 323 -13.88 -4.87 3.69
C GLY A 323 -12.40 -4.44 3.58
N TRP A 324 -11.58 -4.75 4.59
CA TRP A 324 -10.15 -4.39 4.63
C TRP A 324 -9.26 -5.54 5.10
N LEU A 325 -8.06 -5.58 4.53
CA LEU A 325 -7.00 -6.51 4.91
C LEU A 325 -5.83 -5.72 5.50
N ALA A 326 -5.40 -6.10 6.70
CA ALA A 326 -4.17 -5.58 7.29
C ALA A 326 -2.97 -6.25 6.62
N LEU A 327 -2.11 -5.45 6.01
CA LEU A 327 -0.93 -5.93 5.29
C LEU A 327 0.34 -5.83 6.13
N LYS A 328 0.52 -4.71 6.83
CA LYS A 328 1.67 -4.47 7.70
C LYS A 328 1.27 -3.63 8.91
N SER A 329 1.93 -3.85 10.03
CA SER A 329 1.97 -2.86 11.12
C SER A 329 3.38 -2.71 11.66
N PHE A 330 3.75 -1.49 12.03
CA PHE A 330 5.10 -1.18 12.45
C PHE A 330 5.16 0.15 13.20
N PHE A 331 6.24 0.35 13.92
CA PHE A 331 6.60 1.64 14.49
C PHE A 331 7.43 2.43 13.49
N TYR A 332 7.19 3.73 13.41
CA TYR A 332 8.03 4.60 12.60
C TYR A 332 8.20 5.97 13.26
N TYR A 333 9.30 6.62 12.88
CA TYR A 333 9.55 8.01 13.22
C TYR A 333 9.41 8.88 11.98
N HIS A 334 8.75 10.01 12.18
CA HIS A 334 8.66 11.07 11.20
C HIS A 334 9.24 12.36 11.79
N SER A 335 10.30 12.86 11.15
CA SER A 335 10.87 14.16 11.51
C SER A 335 10.14 15.24 10.72
N HIS A 336 9.45 16.13 11.43
CA HIS A 336 8.82 17.31 10.86
C HIS A 336 9.24 18.52 11.69
N ASN A 337 9.49 19.65 11.03
CA ASN A 337 9.68 20.92 11.71
C ASN A 337 8.30 21.55 11.86
N GLU A 338 7.91 21.84 13.09
CA GLU A 338 6.68 22.60 13.35
C GLU A 338 7.03 24.09 13.23
N ASP A 339 6.27 24.87 12.47
CA ASP A 339 6.53 26.31 12.28
C ASP A 339 6.25 27.16 13.54
N THR A 340 5.87 26.51 14.65
CA THR A 340 5.53 27.14 15.93
C THR A 340 6.24 26.44 17.08
N ASN A 341 6.58 27.21 18.12
CA ASN A 341 7.08 26.71 19.39
C ASN A 341 5.95 26.56 20.44
N LEU A 342 4.70 26.74 20.04
CA LEU A 342 3.51 26.73 20.92
C LEU A 342 3.60 27.75 22.07
N GLY A 343 4.44 28.78 21.95
CA GLY A 343 4.71 29.76 23.00
C GLY A 343 5.61 29.25 24.13
N ILE A 344 6.30 28.12 23.93
CA ILE A 344 7.25 27.55 24.88
C ILE A 344 8.66 27.94 24.44
N ASP A 345 9.39 28.64 25.32
CA ASP A 345 10.79 28.96 25.11
C ASP A 345 11.62 27.67 25.10
N ASP A 346 12.58 27.57 24.17
CA ASP A 346 13.41 26.38 23.96
C ASP A 346 12.64 25.07 23.67
N TYR A 347 11.45 25.17 23.04
CA TYR A 347 10.67 24.00 22.66
C TYR A 347 11.42 23.04 21.73
N VAL A 348 11.75 21.87 22.26
CA VAL A 348 12.46 20.80 21.55
C VAL A 348 11.71 20.36 20.29
N GLY A 349 10.38 20.36 20.33
CA GLY A 349 9.53 19.93 19.23
C GLY A 349 9.58 20.83 17.98
N HIS A 350 10.19 22.02 18.07
CA HIS A 350 10.23 23.00 16.98
C HIS A 350 11.15 22.56 15.82
N SER A 351 12.29 21.93 16.12
CA SER A 351 13.31 21.62 15.11
C SER A 351 13.82 20.19 15.17
N ASN A 352 13.64 19.44 14.08
CA ASN A 352 14.12 18.07 13.88
C ASN A 352 13.64 17.04 14.92
N PHE A 353 12.54 17.33 15.63
CA PHE A 353 11.96 16.37 16.56
C PHE A 353 11.33 15.21 15.81
N SER A 354 11.62 13.99 16.27
CA SER A 354 11.13 12.77 15.65
C SER A 354 9.87 12.30 16.36
N HIS A 355 8.73 12.50 15.71
CA HIS A 355 7.44 12.06 16.24
C HIS A 355 7.32 10.55 16.17
N PHE A 356 6.82 9.95 17.25
CA PHE A 356 6.62 8.50 17.35
C PHE A 356 5.21 8.14 16.87
N HIS A 357 5.15 7.21 15.92
CA HIS A 357 3.90 6.77 15.34
C HIS A 357 3.84 5.24 15.29
N PHE A 358 2.62 4.72 15.45
CA PHE A 358 2.27 3.36 15.12
C PHE A 358 1.43 3.34 13.85
N THR A 359 1.91 2.66 12.80
CA THR A 359 1.24 2.60 11.50
C THR A 359 0.59 1.26 11.27
N ILE A 360 -0.58 1.30 10.66
CA ILE A 360 -1.24 0.14 10.08
C ILE A 360 -1.46 0.40 8.59
N LEU A 361 -0.91 -0.46 7.74
CA LEU A 361 -1.15 -0.45 6.31
C LEU A 361 -2.30 -1.39 5.97
N LEU A 362 -3.35 -0.82 5.40
CA LEU A 362 -4.57 -1.52 5.02
C LEU A 362 -4.75 -1.52 3.50
N LYS A 363 -5.28 -2.61 2.99
CA LYS A 363 -5.67 -2.77 1.59
C LYS A 363 -7.14 -3.16 1.53
N ARG A 364 -7.91 -2.51 0.65
CA ARG A 364 -9.32 -2.84 0.48
C ARG A 364 -9.48 -4.23 -0.13
N GLU A 365 -10.47 -4.97 0.37
CA GLU A 365 -10.94 -6.19 -0.31
C GLU A 365 -11.65 -5.81 -1.61
N PHE A 366 -11.12 -6.27 -2.74
CA PHE A 366 -11.61 -5.85 -4.05
C PHE A 366 -12.99 -6.43 -4.42
N LEU A 367 -13.27 -7.66 -3.97
CA LEU A 367 -14.37 -8.46 -4.50
C LEU A 367 -15.74 -7.84 -4.19
N GLU A 368 -15.94 -7.34 -2.97
CA GLU A 368 -17.21 -6.76 -2.54
C GLU A 368 -17.56 -5.48 -3.35
N PRO A 369 -16.69 -4.46 -3.42
CA PRO A 369 -16.91 -3.29 -4.30
C PRO A 369 -17.12 -3.64 -5.77
N PHE A 370 -16.42 -4.67 -6.27
CA PHE A 370 -16.57 -5.15 -7.64
C PHE A 370 -17.98 -5.70 -7.88
N ILE A 371 -18.47 -6.58 -7.01
CA ILE A 371 -19.82 -7.15 -7.12
C ILE A 371 -20.88 -6.06 -6.97
N ASN A 372 -20.72 -5.16 -5.99
CA ASN A 372 -21.75 -4.15 -5.71
C ASN A 372 -21.86 -3.08 -6.80
N ASN A 373 -20.74 -2.73 -7.46
CA ASN A 373 -20.72 -1.58 -8.37
C ASN A 373 -20.44 -1.92 -9.84
N ILE A 374 -19.66 -2.96 -10.14
CA ILE A 374 -19.30 -3.30 -11.54
C ILE A 374 -20.27 -4.33 -12.13
N LEU A 375 -20.71 -5.32 -11.35
CA LEU A 375 -21.66 -6.32 -11.84
C LEU A 375 -22.97 -5.71 -12.39
N PRO A 376 -23.62 -4.71 -11.75
CA PRO A 376 -24.80 -4.05 -12.32
C PRO A 376 -24.52 -3.38 -13.66
N LEU A 377 -23.32 -2.80 -13.84
CA LEU A 377 -22.91 -2.16 -15.10
C LEU A 377 -22.73 -3.20 -16.22
N VAL A 378 -22.14 -4.36 -15.90
CA VAL A 378 -21.99 -5.47 -16.87
C VAL A 378 -23.35 -6.01 -17.29
N ILE A 379 -24.27 -6.21 -16.34
CA ILE A 379 -25.65 -6.65 -16.61
C ILE A 379 -26.37 -5.61 -17.49
N ALA A 380 -26.29 -4.33 -17.12
CA ALA A 380 -26.88 -3.26 -17.93
C ALA A 380 -26.28 -3.21 -19.34
N GLY A 381 -24.95 -3.32 -19.46
CA GLY A 381 -24.25 -3.41 -20.75
C GLY A 381 -24.73 -4.59 -21.61
N ALA A 382 -24.95 -5.76 -21.02
CA ALA A 382 -25.49 -6.92 -21.72
C ALA A 382 -26.93 -6.71 -22.21
N ILE A 383 -27.79 -6.08 -21.40
CA ILE A 383 -29.16 -5.74 -21.80
C ILE A 383 -29.15 -4.68 -22.92
N LEU A 384 -28.31 -3.65 -22.79
CA LEU A 384 -28.12 -2.62 -23.82
C LEU A 384 -27.63 -3.22 -25.14
N PHE A 385 -26.71 -4.19 -25.08
CA PHE A 385 -26.27 -4.93 -26.26
C PHE A 385 -27.40 -5.74 -26.89
N ALA A 386 -28.21 -6.44 -26.08
CA ALA A 386 -29.36 -7.19 -26.58
C ALA A 386 -30.38 -6.28 -27.29
N LEU A 387 -30.65 -5.10 -26.72
CA LEU A 387 -31.49 -4.08 -27.35
C LEU A 387 -30.90 -3.61 -28.69
N GLN A 388 -29.60 -3.33 -28.73
CA GLN A 388 -28.88 -2.94 -29.95
C GLN A 388 -28.93 -4.05 -31.02
N MET A 389 -28.92 -5.32 -30.62
CA MET A 389 -29.08 -6.44 -31.55
C MET A 389 -30.49 -6.53 -32.14
N TRP A 390 -31.50 -6.08 -31.40
CA TRP A 390 -32.91 -6.01 -31.79
C TRP A 390 -33.33 -4.66 -32.42
N LEU A 391 -32.36 -3.84 -32.83
CA LEU A 391 -32.62 -2.58 -33.54
C LEU A 391 -33.62 -2.78 -34.70
N GLY A 392 -34.69 -1.98 -34.70
CA GLY A 392 -35.75 -2.02 -35.71
C GLY A 392 -36.80 -3.13 -35.56
N LYS A 393 -36.73 -3.96 -34.50
CA LYS A 393 -37.65 -5.09 -34.28
C LYS A 393 -38.61 -4.91 -33.10
N THR A 394 -38.44 -3.86 -32.31
CA THR A 394 -39.23 -3.63 -31.09
C THR A 394 -39.69 -2.18 -30.98
N THR A 395 -40.94 -2.00 -30.60
CA THR A 395 -41.55 -0.69 -30.30
C THR A 395 -41.30 -0.24 -28.86
N THR A 396 -40.85 -1.14 -27.98
CA THR A 396 -40.60 -0.84 -26.56
C THR A 396 -39.19 -0.34 -26.28
N PHE A 397 -38.37 -0.11 -27.32
CA PHE A 397 -36.96 0.24 -27.22
C PHE A 397 -36.66 1.38 -26.24
N LEU A 398 -37.32 2.54 -26.44
CA LEU A 398 -37.12 3.72 -25.59
C LEU A 398 -37.60 3.48 -24.15
N ARG A 399 -38.68 2.71 -23.96
CA ARG A 399 -39.20 2.37 -22.62
C ARG A 399 -38.19 1.54 -21.83
N THR A 400 -37.56 0.55 -22.47
CA THR A 400 -36.53 -0.27 -21.82
C THR A 400 -35.28 0.54 -21.48
N LEU A 401 -34.84 1.43 -22.37
CA LEU A 401 -33.71 2.32 -22.10
C LEU A 401 -33.95 3.25 -20.90
N SER A 402 -35.14 3.84 -20.79
CA SER A 402 -35.49 4.67 -19.63
C SER A 402 -35.45 3.88 -18.32
N GLY A 403 -35.92 2.63 -18.33
CA GLY A 403 -35.85 1.74 -17.16
C GLY A 403 -34.42 1.42 -16.74
N ILE A 404 -33.54 1.09 -17.70
CA ILE A 404 -32.12 0.83 -17.44
C ILE A 404 -31.43 2.09 -16.92
N PHE A 405 -31.68 3.25 -17.53
CA PHE A 405 -31.12 4.52 -17.08
C PHE A 405 -31.49 4.83 -15.63
N PHE A 406 -32.76 4.68 -15.25
CA PHE A 406 -33.19 4.94 -13.88
C PHE A 406 -32.57 3.95 -12.87
N ALA A 407 -32.50 2.66 -13.22
CA ALA A 407 -31.86 1.66 -12.37
C ALA A 407 -30.37 1.97 -12.14
N LEU A 408 -29.66 2.38 -13.19
CA LEU A 408 -28.25 2.79 -13.10
C LEU A 408 -28.06 4.08 -12.31
N LEU A 409 -28.95 5.07 -12.49
CA LEU A 409 -28.93 6.31 -11.74
C LEU A 409 -29.10 6.04 -10.23
N LEU A 410 -30.02 5.15 -9.85
CA LEU A 410 -30.20 4.74 -8.47
C LEU A 410 -28.95 4.02 -7.92
N ALA A 411 -28.34 3.14 -8.71
CA ALA A 411 -27.10 2.46 -8.33
C ALA A 411 -25.94 3.46 -8.13
N HIS A 412 -25.83 4.47 -9.01
CA HIS A 412 -24.83 5.53 -8.90
C HIS A 412 -25.05 6.43 -7.67
N ILE A 413 -26.31 6.79 -7.37
CA ILE A 413 -26.65 7.54 -6.13
C ILE A 413 -26.24 6.74 -4.89
N ARG A 414 -26.46 5.42 -4.88
CA ARG A 414 -26.02 4.55 -3.77
C ARG A 414 -24.51 4.59 -3.58
N LEU A 415 -23.73 4.48 -4.67
CA LEU A 415 -22.27 4.63 -4.62
C LEU A 415 -21.86 5.97 -4.00
N ARG A 416 -22.46 7.09 -4.44
CA ARG A 416 -22.14 8.42 -3.93
C ARG A 416 -22.57 8.64 -2.47
N SER A 417 -23.65 8.01 -2.05
CA SER A 417 -24.10 8.04 -0.65
C SER A 417 -23.17 7.27 0.29
N ALA A 418 -22.48 6.24 -0.21
CA ALA A 418 -21.52 5.46 0.55
C ALA A 418 -20.15 6.14 0.67
N ILE A 419 -19.74 6.91 -0.35
CA ILE A 419 -18.44 7.58 -0.41
C ILE A 419 -18.63 9.07 -0.68
N THR A 420 -18.78 9.84 0.40
CA THR A 420 -18.99 11.29 0.34
C THR A 420 -17.68 12.03 0.12
N THR A 421 -17.28 12.18 -1.15
CA THR A 421 -16.08 12.93 -1.53
C THR A 421 -16.45 13.98 -2.58
N PRO A 422 -15.69 15.07 -2.73
CA PRO A 422 -15.93 16.04 -3.80
C PRO A 422 -15.40 15.55 -5.16
N GLU A 423 -14.36 14.71 -5.15
CA GLU A 423 -13.68 14.21 -6.35
C GLU A 423 -14.51 13.17 -7.11
N ILE A 424 -14.15 12.94 -8.38
CA ILE A 424 -14.71 11.84 -9.18
C ILE A 424 -13.93 10.58 -8.88
N ILE A 425 -14.64 9.51 -8.55
CA ILE A 425 -14.07 8.22 -8.22
C ILE A 425 -13.88 7.39 -9.50
N TYR A 426 -12.85 6.55 -9.54
CA TYR A 426 -12.56 5.66 -10.68
C TYR A 426 -13.79 4.89 -11.21
N ILE A 427 -14.59 4.28 -10.33
CA ILE A 427 -15.80 3.55 -10.75
C ILE A 427 -16.87 4.48 -11.35
N GLU A 428 -16.97 5.75 -10.94
CA GLU A 428 -17.97 6.67 -11.48
C GLU A 428 -17.76 6.91 -12.98
N TRP A 429 -16.51 6.87 -13.45
CA TRP A 429 -16.22 6.91 -14.88
C TRP A 429 -16.85 5.76 -15.66
N PHE A 430 -16.99 4.58 -15.04
CA PHE A 430 -17.64 3.45 -15.70
C PHE A 430 -19.15 3.69 -15.85
N TYR A 431 -19.78 4.30 -14.83
CA TYR A 431 -21.16 4.77 -14.94
C TYR A 431 -21.31 5.80 -16.06
N LEU A 432 -20.41 6.78 -16.14
CA LEU A 432 -20.42 7.79 -17.19
C LEU A 432 -20.29 7.18 -18.59
N VAL A 433 -19.41 6.19 -18.77
CA VAL A 433 -19.28 5.46 -20.05
C VAL A 433 -20.58 4.73 -20.41
N ILE A 434 -21.26 4.10 -19.45
CA ILE A 434 -22.54 3.46 -19.71
C ILE A 434 -23.64 4.49 -20.03
N TYR A 435 -23.67 5.65 -19.37
CA TYR A 435 -24.60 6.74 -19.72
C TYR A 435 -24.37 7.26 -21.14
N SER A 436 -23.10 7.47 -21.52
CA SER A 436 -22.74 7.82 -22.90
C SER A 436 -23.17 6.71 -23.87
N SER A 437 -23.04 5.44 -23.48
CA SER A 437 -23.45 4.31 -24.31
C SER A 437 -24.97 4.26 -24.53
N ILE A 438 -25.76 4.58 -23.50
CA ILE A 438 -27.22 4.73 -23.64
C ILE A 438 -27.55 5.81 -24.68
N LEU A 439 -26.88 6.97 -24.61
CA LEU A 439 -27.08 8.05 -25.56
C LEU A 439 -26.68 7.65 -26.98
N ILE A 440 -25.54 6.97 -27.15
CA ILE A 440 -25.08 6.44 -28.44
C ILE A 440 -26.08 5.43 -29.02
N ILE A 441 -26.69 4.59 -28.18
CA ILE A 441 -27.74 3.65 -28.61
C ILE A 441 -28.99 4.38 -29.07
N ILE A 442 -29.41 5.44 -28.37
CA ILE A 442 -30.55 6.28 -28.79
C ILE A 442 -30.27 6.91 -30.16
N ILE A 443 -29.07 7.48 -30.34
CA ILE A 443 -28.65 8.02 -31.64
C ILE A 443 -28.67 6.92 -32.70
N SER A 444 -28.11 5.75 -32.40
CA SER A 444 -28.07 4.60 -33.32
C SER A 444 -29.46 4.17 -33.76
N TYR A 445 -30.44 4.19 -32.84
CA TYR A 445 -31.85 3.89 -33.14
C TYR A 445 -32.45 4.90 -34.12
N PHE A 446 -32.32 6.21 -33.86
CA PHE A 446 -32.83 7.22 -34.78
C PHE A 446 -32.12 7.18 -36.14
N MET A 447 -30.79 6.98 -36.15
CA MET A 447 -30.06 6.82 -37.41
C MET A 447 -30.55 5.63 -38.23
N PHE A 448 -30.92 4.54 -37.57
CA PHE A 448 -31.50 3.37 -38.22
C PHE A 448 -32.91 3.66 -38.76
N GLU A 449 -33.77 4.30 -37.96
CA GLU A 449 -35.15 4.65 -38.33
C GLU A 449 -35.20 5.60 -39.52
N TYR A 450 -34.36 6.65 -39.52
CA TYR A 450 -34.24 7.62 -40.60
C TYR A 450 -33.34 7.16 -41.77
N LYS A 451 -32.90 5.89 -41.76
CA LYS A 451 -32.07 5.27 -42.81
C LYS A 451 -30.78 6.05 -43.15
N ILE A 452 -30.14 6.65 -42.16
CA ILE A 452 -28.86 7.35 -42.33
C ILE A 452 -27.76 6.32 -42.61
N ASN A 453 -26.92 6.57 -43.63
CA ASN A 453 -25.95 5.60 -44.19
C ASN A 453 -25.14 4.81 -43.14
N LEU A 454 -24.55 5.49 -42.14
CA LEU A 454 -23.72 4.85 -41.12
C LEU A 454 -24.52 3.93 -40.17
N GLY A 455 -25.76 4.34 -39.82
CA GLY A 455 -26.63 3.61 -38.89
C GLY A 455 -27.45 2.51 -39.57
N TYR A 456 -27.75 2.65 -40.86
CA TYR A 456 -28.51 1.68 -41.65
C TYR A 456 -27.63 0.64 -42.36
N TYR A 457 -26.31 0.88 -42.46
CA TYR A 457 -25.36 -0.01 -43.16
C TYR A 457 -25.52 -1.47 -42.75
N ARG A 458 -25.84 -2.34 -43.74
CA ARG A 458 -26.09 -3.78 -43.55
C ARG A 458 -26.97 -4.08 -42.32
N THR A 459 -28.10 -3.38 -42.19
CA THR A 459 -29.06 -3.53 -41.07
C THR A 459 -28.44 -3.19 -39.70
N GLY A 460 -27.73 -2.07 -39.64
CA GLY A 460 -27.11 -1.56 -38.41
C GLY A 460 -25.94 -2.42 -37.92
N LEU A 461 -25.14 -2.96 -38.85
CA LEU A 461 -24.01 -3.82 -38.49
C LEU A 461 -22.92 -3.07 -37.72
N ILE A 462 -22.60 -1.83 -38.12
CA ILE A 462 -21.53 -1.02 -37.51
C ILE A 462 -21.84 -0.72 -36.03
N PRO A 463 -23.03 -0.18 -35.68
CA PRO A 463 -23.38 0.06 -34.27
C PRO A 463 -23.42 -1.21 -33.40
N LYS A 464 -23.67 -2.40 -33.99
CA LYS A 464 -23.64 -3.68 -33.28
C LYS A 464 -22.22 -4.16 -33.01
N LEU A 465 -21.33 -4.02 -34.00
CA LEU A 465 -19.93 -4.43 -33.88
C LEU A 465 -19.13 -3.51 -32.93
N LEU A 466 -19.41 -2.20 -32.95
CA LEU A 466 -18.65 -1.23 -32.14
C LEU A 466 -19.07 -1.18 -30.66
N PHE A 467 -20.22 -1.77 -30.30
CA PHE A 467 -20.79 -1.63 -28.95
C PHE A 467 -19.81 -2.01 -27.83
N TRP A 468 -19.38 -3.27 -27.78
CA TRP A 468 -18.47 -3.75 -26.73
C TRP A 468 -17.06 -3.14 -26.81
N PRO A 469 -16.42 -3.06 -27.99
CA PRO A 469 -15.11 -2.41 -28.11
C PRO A 469 -15.10 -0.97 -27.60
N THR A 470 -16.16 -0.18 -27.88
CA THR A 470 -16.20 1.24 -27.45
C THR A 470 -16.24 1.37 -25.93
N ILE A 471 -17.06 0.56 -25.25
CA ILE A 471 -17.15 0.55 -23.78
C ILE A 471 -15.83 0.09 -23.17
N LEU A 472 -15.29 -1.04 -23.64
CA LEU A 472 -14.09 -1.64 -23.06
C LEU A 472 -12.82 -0.83 -23.34
N VAL A 473 -12.68 -0.24 -24.52
CA VAL A 473 -11.57 0.69 -24.80
C VAL A 473 -11.67 1.91 -23.89
N SER A 474 -12.87 2.47 -23.69
CA SER A 474 -13.06 3.61 -22.78
C SER A 474 -12.67 3.24 -21.34
N TRP A 475 -13.13 2.10 -20.83
CA TRP A 475 -12.75 1.61 -19.49
C TRP A 475 -11.25 1.35 -19.38
N PHE A 476 -10.64 0.74 -20.40
CA PHE A 476 -9.21 0.48 -20.44
C PHE A 476 -8.41 1.80 -20.41
N VAL A 477 -8.74 2.77 -21.27
CA VAL A 477 -8.09 4.08 -21.30
C VAL A 477 -8.24 4.82 -19.98
N ILE A 478 -9.45 4.86 -19.41
CA ILE A 478 -9.71 5.48 -18.10
C ILE A 478 -8.86 4.82 -17.00
N THR A 479 -8.72 3.49 -17.04
CA THR A 479 -7.87 2.75 -16.10
C THR A 479 -6.41 3.13 -16.25
N VAL A 480 -5.91 3.24 -17.48
CA VAL A 480 -4.53 3.67 -17.72
C VAL A 480 -4.30 5.09 -17.23
N VAL A 481 -5.21 6.02 -17.54
CA VAL A 481 -5.09 7.44 -17.17
C VAL A 481 -5.11 7.61 -15.65
N ILE A 482 -6.10 7.06 -14.94
CA ILE A 482 -6.27 7.35 -13.50
C ILE A 482 -5.16 6.73 -12.64
N PHE A 483 -4.62 5.58 -13.03
CA PHE A 483 -3.65 4.87 -12.22
C PHE A 483 -2.19 5.19 -12.57
N TYR A 484 -1.91 5.68 -13.78
CA TYR A 484 -0.55 5.69 -14.32
C TYR A 484 -0.17 6.93 -15.12
N VAL A 485 -1.08 7.87 -15.36
CA VAL A 485 -0.81 9.21 -15.89
C VAL A 485 -1.01 10.21 -14.77
#